data_AF-A0AAE3EBM9-F1
#
_entry.id   AF-A0AAE3EBM9-F1
#
_cell.length_a   1.000
_cell.length_b   1.000
_cell.length_c   1.000
_cell.angle_alpha   90.00
_cell.angle_beta   90.00
_cell.angle_gamma   90.00
#
_symmetry.space_group_name_H-M   'P 1'
#
loop_
_entity.id
_entity.type
_entity.pdbx_description
1 polymer ?
#
loop_
_entity_poly.entity_id
_entity_poly.type
_entity_poly.pdbx_seq_one_letter_code
_entity_poly.pdbx_strand_id
1 'polypeptide(L)'
;MPTDTKDERNVRRSRTGAQRPAASAGQRAGTSAGQRKNSPRRMTKKERQRLHRKRVIQVWIRRIVVILILILLIILIVLGVRKLFSKSEKVSAYGLPDYVTEEYLDVNKYSRPKVPLLSVDSIVIHYTANPGTDAEANRNYFNNLANQDGVENPTYASSNFVIGIDGEIIAAVPIDEVAYASNQLNETSLSIENCHPDETGQFTDATYQSLIKLTAWLCHHYGLTSENVIRHYDVTGKACPLYYVEHEDAWTQLKADVQTEINRLNAENVASGDAAASVSETNGTVASEADNGSTAESGSEDVSGTDAENTGASKAESVSNENADSESVSAELQSQQSGAE
;
A
#
# COMPACT_ATOMS: atom_id res chain seq x y z
N MET A 1 -53.35 -27.38 -10.95
CA MET A 1 -54.52 -26.87 -11.70
C MET A 1 -54.11 -25.59 -12.44
N PRO A 2 -53.66 -25.68 -13.70
CA PRO A 2 -53.59 -24.53 -14.60
C PRO A 2 -54.77 -24.59 -15.58
N THR A 3 -55.56 -23.52 -15.68
CA THR A 3 -56.58 -23.41 -16.73
C THR A 3 -56.20 -22.31 -17.70
N ASP A 4 -55.72 -22.80 -18.84
CA ASP A 4 -55.83 -22.28 -20.18
C ASP A 4 -57.11 -21.45 -20.43
N THR A 5 -57.00 -20.35 -21.17
CA THR A 5 -57.81 -20.12 -22.38
C THR A 5 -57.45 -18.79 -23.07
N LYS A 6 -57.13 -18.93 -24.35
CA LYS A 6 -57.10 -17.88 -25.39
C LYS A 6 -58.49 -17.27 -25.61
N ASP A 7 -58.57 -16.01 -26.04
CA ASP A 7 -59.30 -15.70 -27.28
C ASP A 7 -58.99 -14.30 -27.83
N GLU A 8 -58.76 -14.26 -29.15
CA GLU A 8 -58.77 -13.06 -29.98
C GLU A 8 -60.23 -12.67 -30.30
N ARG A 9 -60.51 -11.36 -30.44
CA ARG A 9 -61.31 -10.77 -31.55
C ARG A 9 -61.66 -9.28 -31.34
N ASN A 10 -61.07 -8.46 -32.20
CA ASN A 10 -61.74 -7.62 -33.20
C ASN A 10 -63.14 -7.05 -32.87
N VAL A 11 -63.21 -5.72 -32.66
CA VAL A 11 -64.43 -4.92 -32.89
C VAL A 11 -64.09 -3.70 -33.75
N ARG A 12 -64.99 -3.46 -34.70
CA ARG A 12 -64.88 -2.64 -35.91
C ARG A 12 -65.91 -1.51 -35.85
N ARG A 13 -65.66 -0.44 -36.62
CA ARG A 13 -66.57 0.61 -37.16
C ARG A 13 -66.80 1.84 -36.25
N SER A 14 -66.89 3.06 -36.75
CA SER A 14 -67.59 3.51 -37.97
C SER A 14 -67.15 4.93 -38.43
N ARG A 15 -67.06 5.19 -39.77
CA ARG A 15 -67.89 6.12 -40.60
C ARG A 15 -67.53 7.63 -40.42
N THR A 16 -67.34 8.48 -41.44
CA THR A 16 -68.18 8.86 -42.60
C THR A 16 -67.45 9.82 -43.60
N GLY A 17 -67.90 9.86 -44.87
CA GLY A 17 -67.88 11.02 -45.82
C GLY A 17 -66.59 11.24 -46.61
N ALA A 18 -66.42 10.93 -47.90
CA ALA A 18 -67.14 11.29 -49.13
C ALA A 18 -67.12 12.80 -49.48
N GLN A 19 -66.29 13.21 -50.47
CA GLN A 19 -66.69 13.79 -51.77
C GLN A 19 -65.57 14.60 -52.48
N ARG A 20 -65.50 14.42 -53.80
CA ARG A 20 -64.76 15.26 -54.78
C ARG A 20 -65.61 16.50 -55.13
N PRO A 21 -65.04 17.54 -55.77
CA PRO A 21 -65.19 17.68 -57.23
C PRO A 21 -63.84 18.08 -57.90
N ALA A 22 -63.49 17.70 -59.13
CA ALA A 22 -64.07 17.95 -60.46
C ALA A 22 -63.83 19.38 -61.01
N ALA A 23 -63.47 19.42 -62.29
CA ALA A 23 -62.65 20.41 -62.99
C ALA A 23 -63.44 21.47 -63.79
N SER A 24 -62.74 22.49 -64.29
CA SER A 24 -63.12 23.36 -65.43
C SER A 24 -61.92 24.31 -65.70
N ALA A 25 -61.17 24.31 -66.81
CA ALA A 25 -61.43 24.39 -68.26
C ALA A 25 -61.68 25.83 -68.80
N GLY A 26 -60.72 26.34 -69.59
CA GLY A 26 -60.83 27.51 -70.48
C GLY A 26 -59.44 27.91 -71.00
N GLN A 27 -59.04 27.50 -72.21
CA GLN A 27 -59.09 28.27 -73.49
C GLN A 27 -58.29 29.59 -73.43
N ARG A 28 -57.46 30.02 -74.39
CA ARG A 28 -57.18 29.65 -75.79
C ARG A 28 -55.97 30.49 -76.27
N ALA A 29 -55.53 30.20 -77.49
CA ALA A 29 -54.81 31.05 -78.44
C ALA A 29 -53.28 31.13 -78.31
N GLY A 30 -52.62 30.61 -79.35
CA GLY A 30 -51.18 30.62 -79.49
C GLY A 30 -50.64 31.85 -80.19
N THR A 31 -49.32 31.99 -80.08
CA THR A 31 -48.47 32.65 -81.07
C THR A 31 -47.24 31.78 -81.28
N SER A 32 -47.17 31.20 -82.47
CA SER A 32 -45.95 30.75 -83.12
C SER A 32 -44.92 31.88 -83.15
N ALA A 33 -43.71 31.65 -82.62
CA ALA A 33 -42.47 32.22 -83.15
C ALA A 33 -41.24 31.63 -82.43
N GLY A 34 -40.42 30.88 -83.18
CA GLY A 34 -38.99 30.75 -82.91
C GLY A 34 -38.53 29.55 -82.09
N GLN A 35 -38.48 28.38 -82.72
CA GLN A 35 -37.46 27.38 -82.36
C GLN A 35 -36.06 28.00 -82.54
N ARG A 36 -35.53 28.64 -81.49
CA ARG A 36 -34.10 28.87 -81.37
C ARG A 36 -33.46 27.54 -81.00
N LYS A 37 -32.91 26.86 -82.00
CA LYS A 37 -31.91 25.81 -81.80
C LYS A 37 -30.79 26.40 -80.94
N ASN A 38 -30.77 26.09 -79.64
CA ASN A 38 -29.62 26.37 -78.79
C ASN A 38 -28.49 25.44 -79.23
N SER A 39 -27.73 25.88 -80.22
CA SER A 39 -26.45 25.25 -80.56
C SER A 39 -25.61 25.21 -79.28
N PRO A 40 -25.06 24.04 -78.88
CA PRO A 40 -24.22 23.96 -77.69
C PRO A 40 -23.08 24.96 -77.85
N ARG A 41 -23.01 25.93 -76.94
CA ARG A 41 -21.98 26.97 -76.93
C ARG A 41 -20.62 26.25 -76.99
N ARG A 42 -19.93 26.37 -78.13
CA ARG A 42 -18.68 25.66 -78.40
C ARG A 42 -17.63 26.23 -77.45
N MET A 43 -17.47 25.57 -76.30
CA MET A 43 -16.49 25.96 -75.28
C MET A 43 -15.12 26.11 -75.93
N THR A 44 -14.52 27.27 -75.74
CA THR A 44 -13.17 27.53 -76.24
C THR A 44 -12.19 26.58 -75.55
N LYS A 45 -11.08 26.19 -76.22
CA LYS A 45 -10.04 25.34 -75.60
C LYS A 45 -9.59 25.89 -74.23
N LYS A 46 -9.56 27.22 -74.07
CA LYS A 46 -9.20 27.93 -72.83
C LYS A 46 -10.25 27.74 -71.70
N GLU A 47 -11.55 27.74 -72.00
CA GLU A 47 -12.62 27.50 -71.00
C GLU A 47 -12.66 26.04 -70.53
N ARG A 48 -12.47 25.09 -71.45
CA ARG A 48 -12.36 23.65 -71.12
C ARG A 48 -11.15 23.36 -70.22
N GLN A 49 -10.01 24.00 -70.51
CA GLN A 49 -8.81 23.90 -69.68
C GLN A 49 -9.02 24.53 -68.29
N ARG A 50 -9.73 25.66 -68.18
CA ARG A 50 -10.07 26.29 -66.88
C ARG A 50 -10.98 25.40 -66.02
N LEU A 51 -12.02 24.80 -66.61
CA LEU A 51 -12.93 23.89 -65.91
C LEU A 51 -12.22 22.58 -65.51
N HIS A 52 -11.35 22.05 -66.37
CA HIS A 52 -10.53 20.89 -66.06
C HIS A 52 -9.55 21.18 -64.90
N ARG A 53 -8.84 22.32 -64.94
CA ARG A 53 -8.00 22.77 -63.82
C ARG A 53 -8.78 22.91 -62.51
N LYS A 54 -9.99 23.49 -62.55
CA LYS A 54 -10.86 23.58 -61.36
C LYS A 54 -11.28 22.21 -60.81
N ARG A 55 -11.63 21.25 -61.68
CA ARG A 55 -11.96 19.87 -61.26
C ARG A 55 -10.76 19.13 -60.69
N VAL A 56 -9.59 19.26 -61.31
CA VAL A 56 -8.34 18.66 -60.82
C VAL A 56 -7.99 19.26 -59.45
N ILE A 57 -8.03 20.58 -59.29
CA ILE A 57 -7.78 21.26 -58.01
C ILE A 57 -8.80 20.82 -56.95
N GLN A 58 -10.10 20.72 -57.29
CA GLN A 58 -11.11 20.21 -56.35
C GLN A 58 -10.87 18.77 -55.90
N VAL A 59 -10.37 17.90 -56.77
CA VAL A 59 -10.00 16.52 -56.41
C VAL A 59 -8.79 16.51 -55.48
N TRP A 60 -7.79 17.35 -55.73
CA TRP A 60 -6.62 17.51 -54.84
C TRP A 60 -7.01 18.05 -53.47
N ILE A 61 -7.86 19.07 -53.40
CA ILE A 61 -8.39 19.61 -52.14
C ILE A 61 -9.13 18.52 -51.35
N ARG A 62 -10.01 17.75 -52.00
CA ARG A 62 -10.74 16.65 -51.34
C ARG A 62 -9.80 15.58 -50.78
N ARG A 63 -8.73 15.23 -51.50
CA ARG A 63 -7.72 14.28 -51.03
C ARG A 63 -6.95 14.80 -49.82
N ILE A 64 -6.56 16.08 -49.83
CA ILE A 64 -5.87 16.72 -48.70
C ILE A 64 -6.78 16.71 -47.46
N VAL A 65 -8.07 17.06 -47.62
CA VAL A 65 -9.03 17.04 -46.50
C VAL A 65 -9.18 15.64 -45.90
N VAL A 66 -9.26 14.59 -46.73
CA VAL A 66 -9.32 13.20 -46.24
C VAL A 66 -8.03 12.82 -45.48
N ILE A 67 -6.86 13.20 -45.98
CA ILE A 67 -5.59 12.96 -45.31
C ILE A 67 -5.53 13.67 -43.95
N LEU A 68 -5.99 14.93 -43.88
CA LEU A 68 -6.03 15.68 -42.61
C LEU A 68 -6.97 15.05 -41.58
N ILE A 69 -8.12 14.50 -42.01
CA ILE A 69 -9.04 13.77 -41.12
C ILE A 69 -8.40 12.48 -40.59
N LEU A 70 -7.69 11.74 -41.45
CA LEU A 70 -6.97 10.52 -41.02
C LEU A 70 -5.84 10.85 -40.03
N ILE A 71 -5.09 11.92 -40.27
CA ILE A 71 -4.05 12.40 -39.34
C ILE A 71 -4.68 12.78 -37.99
N LEU A 72 -5.81 13.50 -38.00
CA LEU A 72 -6.53 13.85 -36.77
C LEU A 72 -7.00 12.61 -36.01
N LEU A 73 -7.55 11.61 -36.72
CA LEU A 73 -7.97 10.34 -36.12
C LEU A 73 -6.80 9.61 -35.46
N ILE A 74 -5.65 9.55 -36.13
CA ILE A 74 -4.42 8.96 -35.59
C ILE A 74 -3.96 9.72 -34.34
N ILE A 75 -3.99 11.06 -34.35
CA ILE A 75 -3.65 11.87 -33.18
C ILE A 75 -4.59 11.56 -32.01
N LEU A 76 -5.90 11.48 -32.25
CA LEU A 76 -6.88 11.14 -31.21
C LEU A 76 -6.67 9.73 -30.66
N ILE A 77 -6.33 8.75 -31.51
CA ILE A 77 -5.98 7.39 -31.09
C ILE A 77 -4.70 7.41 -30.24
N VAL A 78 -3.64 8.11 -30.66
CA VAL A 78 -2.38 8.21 -29.91
C VAL A 78 -2.58 8.89 -28.56
N LEU A 79 -3.40 9.95 -28.49
CA LEU A 79 -3.75 10.62 -27.23
C LEU A 79 -4.62 9.74 -26.32
N GLY A 80 -5.58 9.01 -26.89
CA GLY A 80 -6.43 8.07 -26.15
C GLY A 80 -5.64 6.87 -25.60
N VAL A 81 -4.75 6.31 -26.41
CA VAL A 81 -3.81 5.25 -26.01
C VAL A 81 -2.88 5.75 -24.91
N ARG A 82 -2.28 6.95 -25.04
CA ARG A 82 -1.46 7.54 -23.97
C ARG A 82 -2.21 7.65 -22.64
N LYS A 83 -3.48 8.03 -22.66
CA LYS A 83 -4.33 8.11 -21.45
C LYS A 83 -4.62 6.75 -20.83
N LEU A 84 -4.71 5.70 -21.66
CA LEU A 84 -4.87 4.32 -21.21
C LEU A 84 -3.58 3.72 -20.66
N PHE A 85 -2.42 4.09 -21.22
CA PHE A 85 -1.09 3.61 -20.78
C PHE A 85 -0.42 4.48 -19.71
N SER A 86 -0.95 5.67 -19.40
CA SER A 86 -0.41 6.55 -18.33
C SER A 86 -0.81 6.13 -16.92
N LYS A 87 -1.68 5.14 -16.77
CA LYS A 87 -2.00 4.55 -15.46
C LYS A 87 -1.01 3.42 -15.16
N SER A 88 0.29 3.75 -15.12
CA SER A 88 1.29 2.91 -14.47
C SER A 88 1.03 3.07 -12.98
N GLU A 89 0.53 2.03 -12.31
CA GLU A 89 0.67 1.95 -10.87
C GLU A 89 2.16 2.13 -10.55
N LYS A 90 2.47 3.04 -9.63
CA LYS A 90 3.82 3.13 -9.09
C LYS A 90 4.00 1.86 -8.27
N VAL A 91 4.70 0.89 -8.84
CA VAL A 91 5.14 -0.28 -8.08
C VAL A 91 6.21 0.21 -7.12
N SER A 92 6.02 0.02 -5.81
CA SER A 92 7.02 0.34 -4.78
C SER A 92 8.36 -0.30 -5.17
N ALA A 93 9.46 0.45 -5.03
CA ALA A 93 10.80 -0.07 -5.32
C ALA A 93 11.12 -1.34 -4.51
N TYR A 94 10.52 -1.44 -3.32
CA TYR A 94 10.69 -2.54 -2.36
C TYR A 94 9.54 -3.56 -2.38
N GLY A 95 8.62 -3.45 -3.34
CA GLY A 95 7.44 -4.33 -3.39
C GLY A 95 6.51 -4.20 -2.17
N LEU A 96 6.51 -3.05 -1.49
CA LEU A 96 5.58 -2.78 -0.40
C LEU A 96 4.13 -2.85 -0.89
N PRO A 97 3.19 -3.24 -0.01
CA PRO A 97 1.78 -3.25 -0.34
C PRO A 97 1.25 -1.86 -0.72
N ASP A 98 0.22 -1.81 -1.55
CA ASP A 98 -0.43 -0.58 -2.05
C ASP A 98 -1.05 0.30 -0.96
N TYR A 99 -1.35 -0.29 0.20
CA TYR A 99 -1.87 0.40 1.38
C TYR A 99 -0.78 1.08 2.22
N VAL A 100 0.50 0.96 1.85
CA VAL A 100 1.63 1.63 2.51
C VAL A 100 2.06 2.85 1.68
N THR A 101 2.13 4.01 2.32
CA THR A 101 2.62 5.24 1.68
C THR A 101 4.12 5.37 1.90
N GLU A 102 4.91 5.44 0.82
CA GLU A 102 6.35 5.67 0.90
C GLU A 102 6.67 7.16 1.09
N GLU A 103 7.10 7.55 2.30
CA GLU A 103 7.53 8.91 2.63
C GLU A 103 8.89 8.89 3.34
N TYR A 104 9.88 8.32 2.66
CA TYR A 104 11.19 8.09 3.28
C TYR A 104 11.83 9.35 3.85
N LEU A 105 12.51 9.22 4.98
CA LEU A 105 13.30 10.28 5.59
C LEU A 105 14.42 10.75 4.64
N ASP A 106 14.83 12.00 4.78
CA ASP A 106 16.03 12.53 4.13
C ASP A 106 17.26 11.82 4.68
N VAL A 107 18.22 11.49 3.82
CA VAL A 107 19.44 10.79 4.23
C VAL A 107 20.26 11.68 5.15
N ASN A 108 20.53 11.20 6.37
CA ASN A 108 21.28 11.92 7.39
C ASN A 108 21.81 10.95 8.47
N LYS A 109 22.83 11.34 9.24
CA LYS A 109 23.46 10.45 10.23
C LYS A 109 22.60 10.18 11.49
N TYR A 110 21.57 10.98 11.75
CA TYR A 110 20.78 10.94 12.99
C TYR A 110 19.55 10.04 12.91
N SER A 111 18.93 9.92 11.73
CA SER A 111 17.69 9.15 11.58
C SER A 111 17.64 8.26 10.34
N ARG A 112 18.41 8.54 9.28
CA ARG A 112 18.48 7.66 8.10
C ARG A 112 19.90 7.59 7.52
N PRO A 113 20.76 6.74 8.09
CA PRO A 113 22.17 6.66 7.70
C PRO A 113 22.37 5.96 6.35
N LYS A 114 21.32 5.32 5.81
CA LYS A 114 21.37 4.48 4.59
C LYS A 114 22.33 3.29 4.72
N VAL A 115 22.41 2.74 5.94
CA VAL A 115 23.14 1.51 6.24
C VAL A 115 22.24 0.34 5.90
N PRO A 116 22.66 -0.63 5.07
CA PRO A 116 21.88 -1.82 4.78
C PRO A 116 21.65 -2.67 6.04
N LEU A 117 20.48 -3.30 6.15
CA LEU A 117 20.24 -4.36 7.14
C LEU A 117 21.12 -5.59 6.84
N LEU A 118 21.54 -6.29 7.90
CA LEU A 118 22.26 -7.56 7.78
C LEU A 118 21.30 -8.71 7.49
N SER A 119 20.16 -8.71 8.17
CA SER A 119 19.07 -9.67 8.08
C SER A 119 17.78 -9.03 8.60
N VAL A 120 16.65 -9.74 8.47
CA VAL A 120 15.42 -9.39 9.18
C VAL A 120 15.01 -10.62 9.99
N ASP A 121 15.46 -10.66 11.25
CA ASP A 121 15.23 -11.79 12.16
C ASP A 121 14.03 -11.53 13.08
N SER A 122 13.64 -10.26 13.24
CA SER A 122 12.54 -9.84 14.10
C SER A 122 11.82 -8.59 13.59
N ILE A 123 10.57 -8.44 14.02
CA ILE A 123 9.78 -7.22 13.87
C ILE A 123 9.53 -6.67 15.27
N VAL A 124 9.96 -5.44 15.52
CA VAL A 124 9.86 -4.81 16.85
C VAL A 124 8.71 -3.82 16.86
N ILE A 125 7.77 -4.04 17.78
CA ILE A 125 6.59 -3.18 17.96
C ILE A 125 6.88 -2.12 19.02
N HIS A 126 6.61 -0.87 18.64
CA HIS A 126 6.76 0.32 19.46
C HIS A 126 5.44 1.09 19.56
N TYR A 127 5.41 2.04 20.48
CA TYR A 127 4.41 3.11 20.51
C TYR A 127 5.14 4.46 20.50
N THR A 128 4.52 5.46 19.90
CA THR A 128 5.21 6.75 19.67
C THR A 128 5.51 7.53 20.95
N ALA A 129 4.93 7.13 22.10
CA ALA A 129 4.94 7.90 23.34
C ALA A 129 4.52 9.38 23.16
N ASN A 130 3.68 9.64 22.14
CA ASN A 130 3.23 10.97 21.73
C ASN A 130 1.70 10.93 21.47
N PRO A 131 0.88 10.93 22.52
CA PRO A 131 -0.56 10.69 22.38
C PRO A 131 -1.26 11.73 21.50
N GLY A 132 -2.26 11.26 20.76
CA GLY A 132 -3.13 12.11 19.93
C GLY A 132 -2.49 12.62 18.64
N THR A 133 -1.31 12.13 18.26
CA THR A 133 -0.62 12.50 17.02
C THR A 133 -0.85 11.49 15.89
N ASP A 134 -0.70 11.94 14.64
CA ASP A 134 -0.84 11.10 13.45
C ASP A 134 0.51 10.53 12.98
N ALA A 135 0.48 9.67 11.94
CA ALA A 135 1.71 9.07 11.41
C ALA A 135 2.66 10.11 10.82
N GLU A 136 2.13 11.12 10.13
CA GLU A 136 2.92 12.16 9.45
C GLU A 136 3.70 13.00 10.46
N ALA A 137 3.10 13.39 11.59
CA ALA A 137 3.75 14.15 12.65
C ALA A 137 4.96 13.39 13.23
N ASN A 138 4.81 12.09 13.51
CA ASN A 138 5.89 11.26 14.06
C ASN A 138 6.98 11.00 13.01
N ARG A 139 6.61 10.75 11.74
CA ARG A 139 7.57 10.68 10.63
C ARG A 139 8.36 11.98 10.47
N ASN A 140 7.69 13.13 10.56
CA ASN A 140 8.30 14.44 10.43
C ASN A 140 9.21 14.78 11.62
N TYR A 141 8.87 14.34 12.83
CA TYR A 141 9.78 14.40 13.98
C TYR A 141 11.10 13.69 13.66
N PHE A 142 11.06 12.43 13.19
CA PHE A 142 12.29 11.70 12.81
C PHE A 142 13.07 12.40 11.69
N ASN A 143 12.38 12.99 10.70
CA ASN A 143 13.04 13.71 9.62
C ASN A 143 13.77 14.97 10.11
N ASN A 144 13.17 15.67 11.08
CA ASN A 144 13.72 16.89 11.63
C ASN A 144 14.97 16.68 12.48
N LEU A 145 15.24 15.44 12.93
CA LEU A 145 16.47 15.08 13.64
C LEU A 145 17.75 15.35 12.83
N ALA A 146 17.64 15.52 11.50
CA ALA A 146 18.73 15.97 10.65
C ALA A 146 19.31 17.34 11.07
N ASN A 147 18.55 18.17 11.79
CA ASN A 147 18.90 19.55 12.14
C ASN A 147 19.51 19.67 13.56
N GLN A 148 20.39 18.76 13.95
CA GLN A 148 21.00 18.70 15.30
C GLN A 148 22.53 18.88 15.30
N ASP A 149 23.11 19.41 14.23
CA ASP A 149 24.55 19.67 14.19
C ASP A 149 24.95 20.69 15.28
N GLY A 150 25.93 20.32 16.11
CA GLY A 150 26.44 21.14 17.21
C GLY A 150 25.71 20.95 18.55
N VAL A 151 24.71 20.07 18.63
CA VAL A 151 24.10 19.65 19.90
C VAL A 151 25.07 18.72 20.65
N GLU A 152 25.26 18.94 21.95
CA GLU A 152 26.22 18.20 22.79
C GLU A 152 25.87 16.72 22.91
N ASN A 153 24.58 16.38 22.90
CA ASN A 153 24.06 15.00 22.90
C ASN A 153 22.88 14.90 21.92
N PRO A 154 23.14 14.71 20.62
CA PRO A 154 22.08 14.66 19.63
C PRO A 154 21.28 13.35 19.74
N THR A 155 20.00 13.42 19.43
CA THR A 155 19.11 12.26 19.41
C THR A 155 19.27 11.49 18.11
N TYR A 156 19.40 10.17 18.23
CA TYR A 156 19.36 9.22 17.12
C TYR A 156 18.09 8.39 17.22
N ALA A 157 17.15 8.58 16.29
CA ALA A 157 15.90 7.86 16.31
C ALA A 157 15.27 7.78 14.91
N SER A 158 14.70 6.63 14.58
CA SER A 158 13.82 6.44 13.42
C SER A 158 13.10 5.11 13.52
N SER A 159 12.09 4.91 12.69
CA SER A 159 11.39 3.63 12.53
C SER A 159 11.22 3.33 11.04
N ASN A 160 11.18 2.04 10.68
CA ASN A 160 10.89 1.66 9.28
C ASN A 160 9.46 2.07 8.92
N PHE A 161 8.51 1.83 9.82
CA PHE A 161 7.11 2.17 9.63
C PHE A 161 6.55 3.00 10.78
N VAL A 162 5.58 3.86 10.45
CA VAL A 162 4.73 4.56 11.41
C VAL A 162 3.27 4.30 11.03
N ILE A 163 2.48 3.82 11.99
CA ILE A 163 1.04 3.59 11.84
C ILE A 163 0.30 4.66 12.63
N GLY A 164 -0.62 5.36 11.99
CA GLY A 164 -1.40 6.43 12.59
C GLY A 164 -2.63 5.96 13.34
N ILE A 165 -3.28 6.88 14.04
CA ILE A 165 -4.49 6.66 14.85
C ILE A 165 -5.68 6.23 13.97
N ASP A 166 -5.70 6.67 12.70
CA ASP A 166 -6.70 6.29 11.71
C ASP A 166 -6.28 5.08 10.85
N GLY A 167 -5.15 4.45 11.20
CA GLY A 167 -4.65 3.23 10.56
C GLY A 167 -3.87 3.46 9.26
N GLU A 168 -3.58 4.70 8.88
CA GLU A 168 -2.67 5.00 7.78
C GLU A 168 -1.25 4.49 8.09
N ILE A 169 -0.53 4.01 7.07
CA ILE A 169 0.81 3.44 7.23
C ILE A 169 1.78 4.22 6.37
N ILE A 170 2.81 4.77 7.00
CA ILE A 170 3.92 5.46 6.34
C ILE A 170 5.18 4.61 6.48
N ALA A 171 5.83 4.30 5.36
CA ALA A 171 7.20 3.80 5.34
C ALA A 171 8.17 4.98 5.41
N ALA A 172 8.85 5.14 6.55
CA ALA A 172 9.78 6.23 6.82
C ALA A 172 11.25 5.83 6.56
N VAL A 173 11.62 4.57 6.81
CA VAL A 173 12.93 4.02 6.42
C VAL A 173 12.68 2.76 5.58
N PRO A 174 13.36 2.57 4.44
CA PRO A 174 13.20 1.36 3.62
C PRO A 174 13.42 0.06 4.39
N ILE A 175 12.79 -1.01 3.92
CA ILE A 175 12.85 -2.34 4.56
C ILE A 175 14.19 -3.07 4.38
N ASP A 176 15.12 -2.50 3.63
CA ASP A 176 16.50 -2.97 3.48
C ASP A 176 17.51 -2.05 4.18
N GLU A 177 17.04 -1.01 4.88
CA GLU A 177 17.86 -0.03 5.59
C GLU A 177 17.64 -0.09 7.11
N VAL A 178 18.71 0.13 7.88
CA VAL A 178 18.69 0.22 9.34
C VAL A 178 17.87 1.44 9.78
N ALA A 179 16.93 1.21 10.70
CA ALA A 179 16.28 2.25 11.49
C ALA A 179 16.83 2.25 12.93
N TYR A 180 16.87 3.41 13.58
CA TYR A 180 17.35 3.57 14.96
C TYR A 180 16.18 3.53 15.95
N ALA A 181 15.67 2.34 16.25
CA ALA A 181 14.54 2.15 17.16
C ALA A 181 14.75 1.06 18.21
N SER A 182 15.56 0.05 17.91
CA SER A 182 15.62 -1.22 18.64
C SER A 182 17.02 -1.54 19.20
N ASN A 183 17.82 -0.51 19.49
CA ASN A 183 19.13 -0.62 20.13
C ASN A 183 20.03 -1.67 19.44
N GLN A 184 20.44 -2.73 20.15
CA GLN A 184 21.31 -3.78 19.65
C GLN A 184 20.71 -4.63 18.51
N LEU A 185 19.41 -4.50 18.24
CA LEU A 185 18.73 -5.20 17.15
C LEU A 185 18.52 -4.32 15.90
N ASN A 186 19.02 -3.08 15.88
CA ASN A 186 18.83 -2.16 14.75
C ASN A 186 19.28 -2.75 13.40
N GLU A 187 20.32 -3.58 13.39
CA GLU A 187 20.89 -4.15 12.15
C GLU A 187 20.18 -5.41 11.65
N THR A 188 19.30 -6.00 12.47
CA THR A 188 18.66 -7.30 12.20
C THR A 188 17.13 -7.29 12.41
N SER A 189 16.53 -6.11 12.51
CA SER A 189 15.09 -5.98 12.75
C SER A 189 14.45 -4.86 11.94
N LEU A 190 13.13 -4.98 11.75
CA LEU A 190 12.28 -3.90 11.26
C LEU A 190 11.43 -3.37 12.41
N SER A 191 11.35 -2.05 12.55
CA SER A 191 10.60 -1.40 13.62
C SER A 191 9.29 -0.77 13.11
N ILE A 192 8.23 -0.88 13.92
CA ILE A 192 6.92 -0.30 13.65
C ILE A 192 6.51 0.57 14.84
N GLU A 193 6.37 1.87 14.60
CA GLU A 193 5.88 2.85 15.58
C GLU A 193 4.37 3.01 15.44
N ASN A 194 3.64 2.91 16.53
CA ASN A 194 2.18 2.94 16.52
C ASN A 194 1.67 4.14 17.32
N CYS A 195 0.87 4.98 16.66
CA CYS A 195 0.21 6.11 17.30
C CYS A 195 -0.95 5.62 18.17
N HIS A 196 -1.29 6.40 19.19
CA HIS A 196 -2.28 6.05 20.21
C HIS A 196 -3.00 7.32 20.67
N PRO A 197 -4.26 7.23 21.14
CA PRO A 197 -5.09 8.40 21.39
C PRO A 197 -4.76 9.10 22.72
N ASP A 198 -4.23 8.39 23.71
CA ASP A 198 -4.02 8.89 25.07
C ASP A 198 -2.88 8.18 25.81
N GLU A 199 -2.59 8.66 27.02
CA GLU A 199 -1.46 8.20 27.85
C GLU A 199 -1.50 6.71 28.23
N THR A 200 -2.61 5.99 28.01
CA THR A 200 -2.63 4.53 28.22
C THR A 200 -1.71 3.80 27.24
N GLY A 201 -1.41 4.42 26.09
CA GLY A 201 -0.67 3.79 25.00
C GLY A 201 -1.45 2.69 24.28
N GLN A 202 -2.76 2.55 24.55
CA GLN A 202 -3.61 1.58 23.86
C GLN A 202 -3.85 2.03 22.42
N PHE A 203 -3.63 1.15 21.46
CA PHE A 203 -3.89 1.46 20.06
C PHE A 203 -5.40 1.55 19.78
N THR A 204 -5.80 2.39 18.83
CA THR A 204 -7.18 2.36 18.32
C THR A 204 -7.40 1.07 17.52
N ASP A 205 -8.67 0.72 17.28
CA ASP A 205 -8.99 -0.40 16.39
C ASP A 205 -8.34 -0.23 15.01
N ALA A 206 -8.30 0.98 14.47
CA ALA A 206 -7.72 1.25 13.15
C ALA A 206 -6.20 1.02 13.15
N THR A 207 -5.48 1.57 14.13
CA THR A 207 -4.04 1.30 14.32
C THR A 207 -3.78 -0.18 14.52
N TYR A 208 -4.57 -0.86 15.35
CA TYR A 208 -4.42 -2.28 15.67
C TYR A 208 -4.61 -3.18 14.43
N GLN A 209 -5.64 -2.93 13.63
CA GLN A 209 -5.88 -3.69 12.39
C GLN A 209 -4.75 -3.46 11.36
N SER A 210 -4.29 -2.22 11.21
CA SER A 210 -3.16 -1.91 10.33
C SER A 210 -1.85 -2.54 10.81
N LEU A 211 -1.63 -2.59 12.13
CA LEU A 211 -0.50 -3.28 12.74
C LEU A 211 -0.52 -4.78 12.41
N ILE A 212 -1.64 -5.46 12.65
CA ILE A 212 -1.79 -6.89 12.30
C ILE A 212 -1.47 -7.13 10.82
N LYS A 213 -2.10 -6.33 9.95
CA LYS A 213 -1.96 -6.47 8.49
C LYS A 213 -0.51 -6.27 8.02
N LEU A 214 0.15 -5.22 8.50
CA LEU A 214 1.53 -4.92 8.13
C LEU A 214 2.51 -5.95 8.71
N THR A 215 2.40 -6.26 10.00
CA THR A 215 3.28 -7.22 10.66
C THR A 215 3.14 -8.60 10.02
N ALA A 216 1.92 -9.06 9.73
CA ALA A 216 1.72 -10.33 9.05
C ALA A 216 2.31 -10.34 7.62
N TRP A 217 2.17 -9.24 6.86
CA TRP A 217 2.79 -9.13 5.55
C TRP A 217 4.32 -9.18 5.63
N LEU A 218 4.92 -8.47 6.58
CA LEU A 218 6.38 -8.51 6.80
C LEU A 218 6.84 -9.90 7.21
N CYS A 219 6.14 -10.55 8.16
CA CYS A 219 6.46 -11.92 8.54
C CYS A 219 6.38 -12.86 7.35
N HIS A 220 5.32 -12.77 6.56
CA HIS A 220 5.18 -13.55 5.34
C HIS A 220 6.32 -13.28 4.34
N HIS A 221 6.66 -12.01 4.12
CA HIS A 221 7.70 -11.58 3.18
C HIS A 221 9.09 -12.13 3.54
N TYR A 222 9.43 -12.16 4.83
CA TYR A 222 10.73 -12.62 5.33
C TYR A 222 10.74 -14.06 5.85
N GLY A 223 9.63 -14.80 5.74
CA GLY A 223 9.53 -16.18 6.24
C GLY A 223 9.56 -16.30 7.77
N LEU A 224 9.09 -15.27 8.48
CA LEU A 224 9.01 -15.21 9.94
C LEU A 224 7.65 -15.69 10.45
N THR A 225 7.58 -15.96 11.75
CA THR A 225 6.33 -16.32 12.47
C THR A 225 5.97 -15.24 13.49
N SER A 226 4.82 -15.36 14.15
CA SER A 226 4.48 -14.47 15.27
C SER A 226 5.51 -14.51 16.40
N GLU A 227 6.31 -15.57 16.52
CA GLU A 227 7.37 -15.66 17.54
C GLU A 227 8.54 -14.70 17.29
N ASN A 228 8.71 -14.26 16.05
CA ASN A 228 9.69 -13.24 15.68
C ASN A 228 9.18 -11.81 15.91
N VAL A 229 7.91 -11.64 16.31
CA VAL A 229 7.32 -10.35 16.65
C VAL A 229 7.52 -10.09 18.13
N ILE A 230 8.27 -9.05 18.46
CA ILE A 230 8.69 -8.72 19.82
C ILE A 230 8.35 -7.27 20.16
N ARG A 231 8.29 -6.95 21.44
CA ARG A 231 8.18 -5.57 21.95
C ARG A 231 9.58 -5.00 22.09
N HIS A 232 9.72 -3.68 22.04
CA HIS A 232 10.98 -3.04 22.45
C HIS A 232 11.35 -3.35 23.91
N TYR A 233 10.34 -3.59 24.75
CA TYR A 233 10.51 -4.13 26.10
C TYR A 233 11.31 -5.43 26.13
N ASP A 234 11.08 -6.35 25.20
CA ASP A 234 11.78 -7.64 25.18
C ASP A 234 13.27 -7.48 24.80
N VAL A 235 13.66 -6.31 24.29
CA VAL A 235 15.03 -5.94 23.90
C VAL A 235 15.76 -5.19 25.02
N THR A 236 15.05 -4.29 25.73
CA THR A 236 15.67 -3.29 26.62
C THR A 236 15.10 -3.26 28.03
N GLY A 237 13.92 -3.81 28.26
CA GLY A 237 13.13 -3.62 29.49
C GLY A 237 12.36 -2.30 29.57
N LYS A 238 12.47 -1.41 28.57
CA LYS A 238 11.65 -0.18 28.49
C LYS A 238 10.18 -0.56 28.29
N ALA A 239 9.26 0.07 29.03
CA ALA A 239 7.81 -0.12 28.84
C ALA A 239 7.33 0.42 27.47
N CYS A 240 7.61 -0.33 26.41
CA CYS A 240 7.36 0.01 25.02
C CYS A 240 7.02 -1.27 24.23
N PRO A 241 5.79 -1.42 23.70
CA PRO A 241 4.67 -0.48 23.80
C PRO A 241 3.99 -0.55 25.17
N LEU A 242 3.76 0.60 25.82
CA LEU A 242 3.32 0.69 27.22
C LEU A 242 2.14 -0.23 27.55
N TYR A 243 1.02 -0.06 26.85
CA TYR A 243 -0.19 -0.87 27.06
C TYR A 243 0.08 -2.38 26.98
N TYR A 244 0.85 -2.82 25.98
CA TYR A 244 1.15 -4.24 25.76
C TYR A 244 2.25 -4.80 26.68
N VAL A 245 2.91 -3.95 27.46
CA VAL A 245 3.77 -4.36 28.57
C VAL A 245 2.94 -4.53 29.84
N GLU A 246 2.00 -3.63 30.10
CA GLU A 246 1.11 -3.69 31.28
C GLU A 246 0.00 -4.74 31.15
N HIS A 247 -0.39 -5.07 29.91
CA HIS A 247 -1.45 -6.02 29.58
C HIS A 247 -0.89 -7.18 28.72
N GLU A 248 -0.23 -8.14 29.36
CA GLU A 248 0.37 -9.30 28.67
C GLU A 248 -0.64 -10.17 27.91
N ASP A 249 -1.90 -10.21 28.35
CA ASP A 249 -2.99 -10.89 27.67
C ASP A 249 -3.31 -10.21 26.32
N ALA A 250 -3.31 -8.87 26.28
CA ALA A 250 -3.47 -8.11 25.04
C ALA A 250 -2.28 -8.32 24.08
N TRP A 251 -1.05 -8.44 24.60
CA TRP A 251 0.12 -8.79 23.79
C TRP A 251 0.02 -10.20 23.20
N THR A 252 -0.41 -11.17 24.01
CA THR A 252 -0.66 -12.54 23.58
C THR A 252 -1.71 -12.59 22.48
N GLN A 253 -2.80 -11.82 22.63
CA GLN A 253 -3.84 -11.70 21.63
C GLN A 253 -3.32 -11.09 20.32
N LEU A 254 -2.54 -9.99 20.38
CA LEU A 254 -1.92 -9.40 19.19
C LEU A 254 -1.06 -10.41 18.42
N LYS A 255 -0.21 -11.19 19.11
CA LYS A 255 0.59 -12.24 18.46
C LYS A 255 -0.29 -13.31 17.80
N ALA A 256 -1.38 -13.72 18.44
CA ALA A 256 -2.31 -14.70 17.88
C ALA A 256 -3.05 -14.17 16.63
N ASP A 257 -3.44 -12.90 16.63
CA ASP A 257 -4.10 -12.26 15.49
C ASP A 257 -3.13 -12.08 14.31
N VAL A 258 -1.88 -11.70 14.58
CA VAL A 258 -0.80 -11.68 13.57
C VAL A 258 -0.59 -13.09 12.98
N GLN A 259 -0.51 -14.13 13.82
CA GLN A 259 -0.33 -15.50 13.33
C GLN A 259 -1.51 -15.96 12.46
N THR A 260 -2.74 -15.57 12.83
CA THR A 260 -3.94 -15.85 12.06
C THR A 260 -3.86 -15.20 10.67
N GLU A 261 -3.42 -13.95 10.62
CA GLU A 261 -3.27 -13.21 9.36
C GLU A 261 -2.14 -13.77 8.48
N ILE A 262 -1.00 -14.18 9.07
CA ILE A 262 0.06 -14.90 8.35
C ILE A 262 -0.49 -16.17 7.69
N ASN A 263 -1.30 -16.95 8.42
CA ASN A 263 -1.91 -18.17 7.90
C ASN A 263 -2.88 -17.87 6.74
N ARG A 264 -3.62 -16.76 6.81
CA ARG A 264 -4.49 -16.29 5.72
C ARG A 264 -3.67 -15.99 4.47
N LEU A 265 -2.58 -15.23 4.59
CA LEU A 265 -1.68 -14.90 3.47
C LEU A 265 -1.05 -16.16 2.84
N ASN A 266 -0.59 -17.10 3.67
CA ASN A 266 -0.05 -18.37 3.20
C ASN A 266 -1.09 -19.17 2.38
N ALA A 267 -2.34 -19.22 2.85
CA ALA A 267 -3.42 -19.91 2.15
C ALA A 267 -3.78 -19.25 0.81
N GLU A 268 -3.74 -17.92 0.75
CA GLU A 268 -3.99 -17.16 -0.49
C GLU A 268 -2.91 -17.41 -1.54
N ASN A 269 -1.64 -17.48 -1.15
CA ASN A 269 -0.54 -17.80 -2.07
C ASN A 269 -0.59 -19.23 -2.60
N VAL A 270 -1.04 -20.18 -1.78
CA VAL A 270 -1.32 -21.55 -2.26
C VAL A 270 -2.47 -21.55 -3.28
N ALA A 271 -3.49 -20.72 -3.06
CA ALA A 271 -4.64 -20.61 -3.97
C ALA A 271 -4.32 -19.87 -5.29
N SER A 272 -3.39 -18.90 -5.27
CA SER A 272 -2.96 -18.16 -6.46
C SER A 272 -1.99 -18.93 -7.36
N GLY A 273 -1.42 -20.04 -6.87
CA GLY A 273 -0.54 -20.91 -7.66
C GLY A 273 0.93 -20.47 -7.68
N ASP A 274 1.32 -19.48 -6.88
CA ASP A 274 2.70 -19.02 -6.73
C ASP A 274 3.47 -19.91 -5.74
N ALA A 275 3.62 -21.19 -6.07
CA ALA A 275 4.50 -22.10 -5.36
C ALA A 275 5.95 -21.92 -5.86
N ALA A 276 6.63 -20.87 -5.41
CA ALA A 276 8.07 -20.70 -5.61
C ALA A 276 8.85 -21.06 -4.34
N ALA A 277 9.46 -22.25 -4.37
CA ALA A 277 10.65 -22.68 -3.62
C ALA A 277 10.59 -22.63 -2.08
N SER A 278 10.00 -23.66 -1.48
CA SER A 278 10.50 -24.18 -0.21
C SER A 278 11.93 -24.70 -0.42
N VAL A 279 12.91 -24.10 0.26
CA VAL A 279 14.30 -24.56 0.29
C VAL A 279 14.32 -26.02 0.76
N SER A 280 14.87 -26.88 -0.10
CA SER A 280 15.02 -28.31 0.17
C SER A 280 16.03 -28.52 1.28
N GLU A 281 15.60 -29.13 2.39
CA GLU A 281 16.50 -29.87 3.25
C GLU A 281 17.09 -31.04 2.45
N THR A 282 18.37 -30.93 2.10
CA THR A 282 19.19 -32.09 1.76
C THR A 282 20.22 -32.25 2.86
N ASN A 283 20.05 -33.25 3.72
CA ASN A 283 21.21 -33.96 4.23
C ASN A 283 20.94 -35.45 4.29
N GLY A 284 21.79 -36.18 3.56
CA GLY A 284 21.61 -37.56 3.19
C GLY A 284 21.87 -38.54 4.33
N THR A 285 21.13 -39.64 4.24
CA THR A 285 21.43 -40.93 4.85
C THR A 285 22.85 -41.39 4.48
N VAL A 286 23.68 -41.67 5.48
CA VAL A 286 24.68 -42.75 5.41
C VAL A 286 24.58 -43.55 6.70
N ALA A 287 24.19 -44.81 6.56
CA ALA A 287 24.37 -45.84 7.58
C ALA A 287 25.51 -46.76 7.13
N SER A 288 26.45 -47.04 8.02
CA SER A 288 27.08 -48.35 8.17
C SER A 288 27.89 -48.44 9.47
N GLU A 289 27.85 -49.62 10.05
CA GLU A 289 28.08 -50.02 11.45
C GLU A 289 29.55 -50.29 11.84
N ALA A 290 29.72 -50.55 13.15
CA ALA A 290 30.73 -51.41 13.83
C ALA A 290 32.17 -50.84 13.96
N ASP A 291 32.94 -51.05 15.04
CA ASP A 291 32.82 -51.74 16.33
C ASP A 291 34.10 -51.39 17.15
N ASN A 292 33.97 -51.52 18.48
CA ASN A 292 34.97 -51.91 19.48
C ASN A 292 35.81 -50.86 20.24
N GLY A 293 35.64 -50.87 21.58
CA GLY A 293 36.80 -51.10 22.46
C GLY A 293 37.01 -50.20 23.69
N SER A 294 36.51 -50.67 24.85
CA SER A 294 37.20 -50.73 26.16
C SER A 294 37.37 -49.45 27.02
N THR A 295 36.59 -49.31 28.10
CA THR A 295 36.89 -49.59 29.54
C THR A 295 37.60 -48.48 30.32
N ALA A 296 36.93 -47.98 31.37
CA ALA A 296 37.36 -47.80 32.77
C ALA A 296 36.50 -46.71 33.42
N GLU A 297 36.24 -46.62 34.72
CA GLU A 297 36.07 -47.56 35.84
C GLU A 297 35.39 -46.70 36.93
N SER A 298 34.71 -47.38 37.84
CA SER A 298 33.87 -46.92 38.95
C SER A 298 34.45 -45.87 39.92
N GLY A 299 33.55 -45.15 40.60
CA GLY A 299 33.84 -44.47 41.86
C GLY A 299 32.61 -43.75 42.43
N SER A 300 31.84 -44.47 43.25
CA SER A 300 30.70 -44.01 44.06
C SER A 300 31.15 -43.43 45.42
N GLU A 301 30.17 -42.87 46.15
CA GLU A 301 30.16 -42.53 47.59
C GLU A 301 30.76 -41.16 47.98
N ASP A 302 30.24 -40.36 48.92
CA ASP A 302 28.95 -40.24 49.61
C ASP A 302 29.03 -38.97 50.51
N VAL A 303 27.88 -38.48 50.99
CA VAL A 303 27.66 -37.96 52.37
C VAL A 303 28.16 -36.56 52.84
N SER A 304 27.15 -35.67 52.99
CA SER A 304 26.79 -34.88 54.20
C SER A 304 27.47 -33.57 54.61
N GLY A 305 26.64 -32.70 55.21
CA GLY A 305 27.01 -31.67 56.19
C GLY A 305 26.48 -30.27 55.84
N THR A 306 25.35 -29.81 56.38
CA THR A 306 25.24 -28.89 57.56
C THR A 306 25.74 -27.47 57.27
N ASP A 307 25.09 -26.34 57.56
CA ASP A 307 23.97 -25.98 58.43
C ASP A 307 23.41 -24.60 58.00
N ALA A 308 22.23 -24.28 58.52
CA ALA A 308 21.51 -23.02 58.41
C ALA A 308 22.05 -21.90 59.32
N GLU A 309 21.79 -20.64 58.96
CA GLU A 309 21.43 -19.47 59.81
C GLU A 309 21.30 -18.24 58.87
N ASN A 310 20.10 -17.72 58.57
CA ASN A 310 19.19 -16.83 59.32
C ASN A 310 19.68 -15.37 59.50
N THR A 311 18.70 -14.46 59.50
CA THR A 311 18.69 -12.98 59.67
C THR A 311 18.88 -12.19 58.36
N GLY A 312 18.08 -11.16 58.02
CA GLY A 312 16.94 -10.54 58.65
C GLY A 312 16.63 -9.19 57.98
N ALA A 313 15.36 -9.02 57.59
CA ALA A 313 14.55 -7.80 57.74
C ALA A 313 14.85 -6.50 56.94
N SER A 314 13.92 -6.23 56.01
CA SER A 314 13.14 -4.99 55.81
C SER A 314 13.70 -3.61 56.21
N LYS A 315 13.64 -2.65 55.28
CA LYS A 315 13.01 -1.35 55.54
C LYS A 315 12.55 -0.66 54.25
N ALA A 316 11.26 -0.33 54.22
CA ALA A 316 10.64 0.60 53.30
C ALA A 316 10.86 2.03 53.80
N GLU A 317 11.00 3.00 52.88
CA GLU A 317 10.81 4.40 53.20
C GLU A 317 10.09 5.11 52.05
N SER A 318 8.90 5.60 52.39
CA SER A 318 8.02 6.47 51.62
C SER A 318 8.27 7.92 52.04
N VAL A 319 8.41 8.87 51.11
CA VAL A 319 8.05 10.28 51.35
C VAL A 319 7.48 10.90 50.06
N SER A 320 6.53 11.79 50.30
CA SER A 320 5.50 12.45 49.53
C SER A 320 5.91 13.51 48.49
N ASN A 321 5.19 13.45 47.37
CA ASN A 321 4.49 14.48 46.59
C ASN A 321 4.55 15.97 47.04
N GLU A 322 4.91 16.89 46.12
CA GLU A 322 4.28 18.21 45.91
C GLU A 322 4.46 18.68 44.44
N ASN A 323 3.40 19.31 43.91
CA ASN A 323 3.17 19.78 42.52
C ASN A 323 4.12 20.89 42.03
N ALA A 324 4.48 20.87 40.74
CA ALA A 324 4.56 22.06 39.87
C ALA A 324 4.68 21.70 38.37
N ASP A 325 3.89 22.41 37.56
CA ASP A 325 4.08 22.79 36.15
C ASP A 325 4.05 21.73 35.03
N SER A 326 2.84 21.61 34.47
CA SER A 326 2.50 21.00 33.19
C SER A 326 2.99 21.86 32.01
N GLU A 327 4.24 21.69 31.57
CA GLU A 327 4.67 22.00 30.19
C GLU A 327 6.05 21.43 29.81
N SER A 328 6.70 20.61 30.66
CA SER A 328 8.06 20.07 30.40
C SER A 328 8.17 18.53 30.36
N VAL A 329 7.07 17.80 30.49
CA VAL A 329 7.12 16.32 30.68
C VAL A 329 7.36 15.55 29.36
N SER A 330 7.13 16.15 28.19
CA SER A 330 7.35 15.49 26.90
C SER A 330 8.83 15.36 26.49
N ALA A 331 9.75 16.05 27.17
CA ALA A 331 11.19 16.00 26.85
C ALA A 331 11.99 15.00 27.71
N GLU A 332 11.47 14.59 28.87
CA GLU A 332 12.25 13.83 29.86
C GLU A 332 12.10 12.30 29.71
N LEU A 333 11.11 11.83 28.95
CA LEU A 333 11.03 10.42 28.52
C LEU A 333 11.87 10.10 27.28
N GLN A 334 12.39 11.13 26.59
CA GLN A 334 13.29 10.99 25.45
C GLN A 334 14.78 11.09 25.83
N SER A 335 15.13 11.67 26.99
CA SER A 335 16.54 11.77 27.42
C SER A 335 17.11 10.46 28.01
N GLN A 336 16.28 9.43 28.23
CA GLN A 336 16.76 8.08 28.56
C GLN A 336 17.16 7.27 27.31
N GLN A 337 17.13 7.87 26.10
CA GLN A 337 17.45 7.19 24.83
C GLN A 337 18.94 7.25 24.43
N SER A 338 19.85 7.79 25.24
CA SER A 338 21.29 7.86 24.90
C SER A 338 22.24 7.31 25.97
N GLY A 339 21.74 6.61 26.99
CA GLY A 339 22.52 6.17 28.14
C GLY A 339 22.80 4.67 28.17
N ALA A 340 23.47 4.12 27.17
CA ALA A 340 24.19 2.84 27.27
C ALA A 340 25.16 2.73 26.09
N GLU A 341 26.42 3.14 26.33
CA GLU A 341 27.58 2.69 25.55
C GLU A 341 27.84 1.20 25.75
#